data_AF-A0A0X3W5B9-F1
#
_entry.id   AF-A0A0X3W5B9-F1
#
_cell.length_a   1.000
_cell.length_b   1.000
_cell.length_c   1.000
_cell.angle_alpha   90.00
_cell.angle_beta   90.00
_cell.angle_gamma   90.00
#
_symmetry.space_group_name_H-M   'P 1'
#
loop_
_entity.id
_entity.type
_entity.pdbx_description
1 polymer ?
#
loop_
_entity_poly.entity_id
_entity_poly.type
_entity_poly.pdbx_seq_one_letter_code
_entity_poly.pdbx_strand_id
1 'polypeptide(L)'
;MPYARTALSAVRSLEAVAAEAAGALAGTVRLAATPTVRRGPVPGLLRHWRAGQSNVPVRVFEGDSAEIAAWLEDGTADAAVLVDPPPGTGVPLAEDRYRALLPRDHPLAGEAAVDVRDLEDDPFLVSPGGCETRLRELHRLAGPASLPRTGCVTWPP
;
A
#
# COMPACT_ATOMS: atom_id res chain seq x y z
N MET A 1 -6.40 25.49 -7.39
CA MET A 1 -7.81 25.91 -7.43
C MET A 1 -8.71 24.75 -6.97
N PRO A 2 -9.00 24.61 -5.67
CA PRO A 2 -9.76 23.47 -5.11
C PRO A 2 -11.24 23.45 -5.57
N TYR A 3 -11.89 24.61 -5.67
CA TYR A 3 -13.30 24.74 -6.05
C TYR A 3 -13.65 24.12 -7.41
N ALA A 4 -12.78 24.27 -8.41
CA ALA A 4 -12.99 23.69 -9.74
C ALA A 4 -12.98 22.15 -9.69
N ARG A 5 -12.15 21.56 -8.82
CA ARG A 5 -12.07 20.10 -8.65
C ARG A 5 -13.30 19.54 -7.96
N THR A 6 -13.77 20.18 -6.89
CA THR A 6 -14.99 19.81 -6.17
C THR A 6 -16.22 19.89 -7.06
N ALA A 7 -16.34 20.94 -7.89
CA ALA A 7 -17.42 21.03 -8.87
C ALA A 7 -17.37 19.87 -9.87
N LEU A 8 -16.18 19.55 -10.36
CA LEU A 8 -15.99 18.47 -11.33
C LEU A 8 -16.22 17.07 -10.73
N SER A 9 -15.90 16.85 -9.45
CA SER A 9 -16.20 15.59 -8.76
C SER A 9 -17.70 15.43 -8.53
N ALA A 10 -18.40 16.50 -8.15
CA ALA A 10 -19.86 16.48 -7.97
C ALA A 10 -20.60 16.15 -9.28
N VAL A 11 -20.18 16.72 -10.41
CA VAL A 11 -20.74 16.41 -11.73
C VAL A 11 -20.54 14.93 -12.08
N ARG A 12 -19.34 14.39 -11.85
CA ARG A 12 -19.06 12.96 -12.09
C ARG A 12 -19.89 12.03 -11.20
N SER A 13 -20.09 12.38 -9.92
CA SER A 13 -20.95 11.60 -9.03
C SER A 13 -22.39 11.56 -9.53
N LEU A 14 -22.89 12.67 -10.08
CA LEU A 14 -24.21 12.74 -10.72
C LEU A 14 -24.28 11.85 -11.98
N GLU A 15 -23.26 11.87 -12.83
CA GLU A 15 -23.17 11.01 -14.02
C GLU A 15 -23.15 9.52 -13.63
N ALA A 16 -22.43 9.14 -12.57
CA ALA A 16 -22.39 7.77 -12.07
C ALA A 16 -23.76 7.29 -11.57
N VAL A 17 -24.46 8.12 -10.79
CA VAL A 17 -25.83 7.81 -10.30
C VAL A 17 -26.82 7.71 -11.46
N ALA A 18 -26.71 8.58 -12.47
CA ALA A 18 -27.56 8.51 -13.66
C ALA A 18 -27.29 7.25 -14.50
N ALA A 19 -26.03 6.83 -14.60
CA ALA A 19 -25.64 5.62 -15.30
C ALA A 19 -26.14 4.35 -14.56
N GLU A 20 -26.03 4.33 -13.23
CA GLU A 20 -26.57 3.27 -12.38
C GLU A 20 -28.10 3.14 -12.53
N ALA A 21 -28.82 4.25 -12.54
CA ALA A 21 -30.27 4.28 -12.81
C ALA A 21 -30.64 3.79 -14.22
N ALA A 22 -29.73 3.92 -15.19
CA ALA A 22 -29.89 3.41 -16.55
C ALA A 22 -29.45 1.94 -16.70
N GLY A 23 -29.04 1.26 -15.63
CA GLY A 23 -28.55 -0.12 -15.66
C GLY A 23 -27.18 -0.29 -16.31
N ALA A 24 -26.45 0.80 -16.54
CA ALA A 24 -25.13 0.80 -17.16
C ALA A 24 -24.10 1.35 -16.16
N LEU A 25 -23.15 0.52 -15.74
CA LEU A 25 -21.95 1.00 -15.07
C LEU A 25 -21.13 1.78 -16.12
N ALA A 26 -21.15 3.11 -16.08
CA ALA A 26 -20.46 3.99 -17.02
C ALA A 26 -19.55 4.97 -16.27
N GLY A 27 -18.36 5.22 -16.82
CA GLY A 27 -17.36 6.13 -16.23
C GLY A 27 -15.96 5.52 -16.17
N THR A 28 -15.07 6.14 -15.41
CA THR A 28 -13.71 5.64 -15.16
C THR A 28 -13.47 5.61 -13.66
N VAL A 29 -13.04 4.47 -13.13
CA VAL A 29 -12.63 4.35 -11.73
C VAL A 29 -11.18 4.79 -11.59
N ARG A 30 -10.91 5.69 -10.65
CA ARG A 30 -9.58 6.25 -10.37
C ARG A 30 -9.05 5.66 -9.07
N LEU A 31 -8.10 4.73 -9.20
CA LEU A 31 -7.52 3.99 -8.10
C LEU A 31 -6.14 4.57 -7.75
N ALA A 32 -5.95 5.03 -6.52
CA ALA A 32 -4.64 5.40 -6.02
C ALA A 32 -3.93 4.18 -5.40
N ALA A 33 -2.61 4.09 -5.55
CA ALA A 33 -1.81 3.02 -4.95
C ALA A 33 -0.40 3.50 -4.64
N THR A 34 0.18 3.02 -3.55
CA THR A 34 1.62 3.22 -3.29
C THR A 34 2.47 2.37 -4.26
N PRO A 35 3.75 2.70 -4.49
CA PRO A 35 4.60 1.95 -5.43
C PRO A 35 4.65 0.44 -5.14
N THR A 36 4.72 0.06 -3.87
CA THR A 36 4.73 -1.34 -3.41
C THR A 36 3.45 -2.07 -3.81
N VAL A 37 2.31 -1.43 -3.58
CA VAL A 37 0.98 -1.97 -3.86
C VAL A 37 0.71 -2.05 -5.36
N ARG A 38 1.17 -1.05 -6.12
CA ARG A 38 1.04 -1.04 -7.58
C ARG A 38 1.81 -2.18 -8.23
N ARG A 39 2.97 -2.55 -7.69
CA ARG A 39 3.79 -3.66 -8.21
C ARG A 39 3.29 -5.04 -7.75
N GLY A 40 2.69 -5.12 -6.56
CA GLY A 40 2.18 -6.37 -5.99
C GLY A 40 0.72 -6.68 -6.38
N PRO A 41 -0.28 -6.34 -5.54
CA PRO A 41 -1.66 -6.80 -5.69
C PRO A 41 -2.47 -6.14 -6.83
N VAL A 42 -2.18 -4.90 -7.22
CA VAL A 42 -3.01 -4.13 -8.19
C VAL A 42 -3.14 -4.82 -9.56
N PRO A 43 -2.09 -5.38 -10.18
CA PRO A 43 -2.20 -6.09 -11.44
C PRO A 43 -3.19 -7.28 -11.40
N GLY A 44 -3.25 -8.01 -10.28
CA GLY A 44 -4.22 -9.10 -10.09
C GLY A 44 -5.65 -8.58 -10.01
N LEU A 45 -5.86 -7.52 -9.22
CA LEU A 45 -7.15 -6.85 -9.08
C LEU A 45 -7.68 -6.33 -10.43
N LEU A 46 -6.82 -5.70 -11.23
CA LEU A 46 -7.18 -5.18 -12.56
C LEU A 46 -7.55 -6.30 -13.55
N ARG A 47 -6.89 -7.46 -13.48
CA ARG A 47 -7.27 -8.62 -14.31
C ARG A 47 -8.66 -9.12 -13.95
N HIS A 48 -8.94 -9.26 -12.64
CA HIS A 48 -10.25 -9.69 -12.17
C HIS A 48 -11.35 -8.70 -12.56
N TRP A 49 -11.10 -7.39 -12.39
CA TRP A 49 -12.03 -6.33 -12.80
C TRP A 49 -12.36 -6.41 -14.29
N ARG A 50 -11.35 -6.54 -15.15
CA ARG A 50 -11.56 -6.62 -16.61
C ARG A 50 -12.37 -7.85 -17.02
N ALA A 51 -12.30 -8.94 -16.27
CA ALA A 51 -13.08 -10.14 -16.55
C ALA A 51 -14.56 -10.00 -16.17
N GLY A 52 -14.89 -9.21 -15.14
CA GLY A 52 -16.26 -9.03 -14.66
C GLY A 52 -16.96 -7.74 -15.12
N GLN A 53 -16.21 -6.69 -15.44
CA GLN A 53 -16.72 -5.32 -15.69
C GLN A 53 -15.89 -4.61 -16.77
N SER A 54 -15.90 -5.14 -18.00
CA SER A 54 -15.06 -4.63 -19.11
C SER A 54 -15.43 -3.23 -19.61
N ASN A 55 -16.65 -2.77 -19.33
CA ASN A 55 -17.21 -1.47 -19.73
C ASN A 55 -16.74 -0.29 -18.86
N VAL A 56 -16.14 -0.54 -17.70
CA VAL A 56 -15.65 0.50 -16.80
C VAL A 56 -14.11 0.47 -16.74
N PRO A 57 -13.40 1.36 -17.45
CA PRO A 57 -11.96 1.46 -17.33
C PRO A 57 -11.51 1.87 -15.93
N VAL A 58 -10.39 1.30 -15.48
CA VAL A 58 -9.72 1.69 -14.23
C VAL A 58 -8.42 2.40 -14.57
N ARG A 59 -8.22 3.61 -14.04
CA ARG A 59 -6.96 4.36 -14.10
C ARG A 59 -6.26 4.31 -12.75
N VAL A 60 -4.99 3.92 -12.75
CA VAL A 60 -4.18 3.81 -11.51
C VAL A 60 -3.23 4.99 -11.40
N PHE A 61 -3.23 5.64 -10.25
CA PHE A 61 -2.32 6.72 -9.86
C PHE A 61 -1.34 6.20 -8.81
N GLU A 62 -0.08 6.57 -8.94
CA GLU A 62 0.96 6.24 -7.96
C GLU A 62 1.34 7.52 -7.22
N GLY A 63 1.38 7.43 -5.88
CA GLY A 63 1.80 8.52 -5.01
C GLY A 63 2.20 7.98 -3.64
N ASP A 64 2.77 8.84 -2.80
CA ASP A 64 3.01 8.53 -1.39
C ASP A 64 1.71 8.59 -0.56
N SER A 65 1.78 8.18 0.71
CA SER A 65 0.59 8.14 1.58
C SER A 65 -0.07 9.50 1.77
N ALA A 66 0.70 10.60 1.80
CA ALA A 66 0.17 11.94 1.99
C ALA A 66 -0.51 12.46 0.70
N GLU A 67 0.10 12.22 -0.46
CA GLU A 67 -0.49 12.52 -1.77
C GLU A 67 -1.80 11.74 -1.97
N ILE A 68 -1.80 10.45 -1.63
CA ILE A 68 -2.99 9.61 -1.77
C ILE A 68 -4.12 10.10 -0.86
N ALA A 69 -3.82 10.46 0.40
CA ALA A 69 -4.81 11.02 1.31
C ALA A 69 -5.43 12.30 0.72
N ALA A 70 -4.61 13.22 0.22
CA ALA A 70 -5.09 14.44 -0.43
C ALA A 70 -5.96 14.15 -1.67
N TRP A 71 -5.59 13.16 -2.48
CA TRP A 71 -6.37 12.77 -3.67
C TRP A 71 -7.72 12.13 -3.33
N LEU A 72 -7.82 11.42 -2.20
CA LEU A 72 -9.09 10.90 -1.71
C LEU A 72 -9.97 12.05 -1.20
N GLU A 73 -9.40 12.97 -0.42
CA GLU A 73 -10.13 14.12 0.13
C GLU A 73 -10.64 15.09 -0.95
N ASP A 74 -9.82 15.36 -1.97
CA ASP A 74 -10.17 16.31 -3.05
C ASP A 74 -10.93 15.67 -4.23
N GLY A 75 -11.16 14.35 -4.16
CA GLY A 75 -11.87 13.57 -5.18
C GLY A 75 -11.10 13.38 -6.49
N THR A 76 -9.77 13.52 -6.47
CA THR A 76 -8.88 13.15 -7.58
C THR A 76 -8.84 11.63 -7.76
N ALA A 77 -8.85 10.85 -6.68
CA ALA A 77 -9.00 9.41 -6.65
C ALA A 77 -10.36 9.01 -6.04
N ASP A 78 -10.94 7.92 -6.54
CA ASP A 78 -12.21 7.37 -6.04
C ASP A 78 -11.99 6.36 -4.92
N ALA A 79 -10.85 5.65 -4.96
CA ALA A 79 -10.44 4.68 -3.96
C ALA A 79 -8.91 4.57 -3.92
N ALA A 80 -8.38 4.01 -2.84
CA ALA A 80 -6.96 3.71 -2.71
C ALA A 80 -6.72 2.28 -2.25
N VAL A 81 -5.63 1.68 -2.74
CA VAL A 81 -5.08 0.46 -2.15
C VAL A 81 -3.83 0.82 -1.37
N LEU A 82 -3.88 0.56 -0.07
CA LEU A 82 -2.85 0.92 0.90
C LEU A 82 -2.40 -0.33 1.64
N VAL A 83 -1.18 -0.31 2.17
CA VAL A 83 -0.71 -1.32 3.12
C VAL A 83 -0.77 -0.70 4.51
N ASP A 84 -1.42 -1.40 5.44
CA ASP A 84 -1.68 -0.95 6.82
C ASP A 84 -2.41 0.41 6.88
N PRO A 85 -3.60 0.54 6.26
CA PRO A 85 -4.38 1.76 6.38
C PRO A 85 -4.85 2.02 7.83
N PRO A 86 -5.22 3.27 8.17
CA PRO A 86 -5.86 3.55 9.44
C PRO A 86 -7.08 2.64 9.69
N PRO A 87 -7.30 2.18 10.93
CA PRO A 87 -8.43 1.32 11.26
C PRO A 87 -9.76 2.01 10.96
N GLY A 88 -10.73 1.25 10.45
CA GLY A 88 -12.10 1.72 10.18
C GLY A 88 -12.35 2.25 8.76
N THR A 89 -11.34 2.28 7.90
CA THR A 89 -11.48 2.69 6.49
C THR A 89 -10.98 1.61 5.54
N GLY A 90 -11.91 0.95 4.83
CA GLY A 90 -11.60 0.03 3.72
C GLY A 90 -12.01 -1.43 3.94
N VAL A 91 -11.61 -2.29 2.99
CA VAL A 91 -11.86 -3.74 2.98
C VAL A 91 -10.52 -4.46 2.88
N PRO A 92 -10.26 -5.50 3.68
CA PRO A 92 -9.02 -6.26 3.59
C PRO A 92 -8.94 -6.98 2.23
N LEU A 93 -7.87 -6.74 1.49
CA LEU A 93 -7.63 -7.37 0.18
C LEU A 93 -6.69 -8.57 0.26
N ALA A 94 -5.66 -8.48 1.11
CA ALA A 94 -4.68 -9.51 1.32
C ALA A 94 -3.96 -9.30 2.65
N GLU A 95 -3.38 -10.37 3.19
CA GLU A 95 -2.43 -10.35 4.30
C GLU A 95 -1.02 -10.53 3.71
N ASP A 96 -0.10 -9.64 4.07
CA ASP A 96 1.32 -9.80 3.78
C ASP A 96 2.06 -10.21 5.06
N ARG A 97 3.10 -11.03 4.94
CA ARG A 97 3.85 -11.55 6.09
C ARG A 97 5.32 -11.23 5.97
N TYR A 98 5.86 -10.65 7.03
CA TYR A 98 7.30 -10.50 7.19
C TYR A 98 8.02 -11.84 7.31
N ARG A 99 9.23 -11.88 6.76
CA ARG A 99 10.16 -13.02 6.81
C ARG A 99 11.54 -12.51 7.17
N ALA A 100 12.17 -13.17 8.14
CA ALA A 100 13.57 -12.93 8.48
C ALA A 100 14.45 -13.73 7.51
N LEU A 101 15.44 -13.06 6.91
CA LEU A 101 16.50 -13.70 6.14
C LEU A 101 17.79 -13.57 6.95
N LEU A 102 18.26 -14.70 7.47
CA LEU A 102 19.41 -14.76 8.36
C LEU A 102 20.56 -15.53 7.69
N PRO A 103 21.82 -15.25 8.04
CA PRO A 103 22.94 -16.12 7.70
C PRO A 103 22.65 -17.55 8.13
N ARG A 104 23.13 -18.55 7.38
CA ARG A 104 22.90 -19.98 7.70
C ARG A 104 23.40 -20.36 9.08
N ASP A 105 24.44 -19.66 9.55
CA ASP A 105 25.15 -19.95 10.78
C ASP A 105 24.59 -19.12 11.96
N HIS A 106 23.53 -18.33 11.71
CA HIS A 106 22.91 -17.50 12.73
C HIS A 106 22.21 -18.36 13.79
N PRO A 107 22.30 -18.03 15.10
CA PRO A 107 21.68 -18.82 16.18
C PRO A 107 20.19 -19.10 15.96
N LEU A 108 19.47 -18.15 15.37
CA LEU A 108 18.03 -18.24 15.08
C LEU A 108 17.69 -18.82 13.69
N ALA A 109 18.66 -19.23 12.88
CA ALA A 109 18.42 -19.69 11.51
C ALA A 109 17.60 -21.00 11.42
N GLY A 110 17.60 -21.81 12.48
CA GLY A 110 16.84 -23.05 12.57
C GLY A 110 15.44 -22.90 13.16
N GLU A 111 15.09 -21.70 13.65
CA GLU A 111 13.84 -21.48 14.36
C GLU A 111 12.66 -21.34 13.38
N ALA A 112 11.50 -21.88 13.79
CA ALA A 112 10.27 -21.81 12.99
C ALA A 112 9.66 -20.39 12.97
N ALA A 113 9.95 -19.59 14.00
CA ALA A 113 9.56 -18.20 14.14
C ALA A 113 10.65 -17.45 14.92
N VAL A 114 10.83 -16.17 14.58
CA VAL A 114 11.81 -15.30 15.22
C VAL A 114 11.07 -14.08 15.76
N ASP A 115 11.27 -13.76 17.03
CA ASP A 115 10.79 -12.50 17.58
C ASP A 115 11.69 -11.37 17.08
N VAL A 116 11.09 -10.25 16.67
CA VAL A 116 11.86 -9.11 16.17
C VAL A 116 12.81 -8.55 17.23
N ARG A 117 12.49 -8.73 18.52
CA ARG A 117 13.32 -8.30 19.65
C ARG A 117 14.61 -9.11 19.78
N ASP A 118 14.60 -10.36 19.34
CA ASP A 118 15.80 -11.22 19.36
C ASP A 118 16.84 -10.80 18.31
N LEU A 119 16.47 -9.88 17.40
CA LEU A 119 17.31 -9.36 16.33
C LEU A 119 17.84 -7.94 16.60
N GLU A 120 17.52 -7.33 17.75
CA GLU A 120 17.87 -5.92 18.02
C GLU A 120 19.39 -5.63 17.95
N ASP A 121 20.20 -6.61 18.35
CA ASP A 121 21.66 -6.52 18.35
C ASP A 121 22.28 -6.88 16.98
N ASP A 122 21.50 -7.41 16.04
CA ASP A 122 21.96 -7.82 14.72
C ASP A 122 22.03 -6.65 13.73
N PRO A 123 22.99 -6.68 12.78
CA PRO A 123 23.05 -5.70 11.71
C PRO A 123 21.88 -5.89 10.74
N PHE A 124 21.04 -4.86 10.58
CA PHE A 124 19.94 -4.87 9.62
C PHE A 124 20.33 -4.24 8.28
N LEU A 125 20.02 -4.96 7.20
CA LEU A 125 20.05 -4.43 5.84
C LEU A 125 18.71 -3.78 5.53
N VAL A 126 18.73 -2.47 5.27
CA VAL A 126 17.54 -1.71 4.93
C VAL A 126 17.71 -1.07 3.56
N SER A 127 16.78 -1.37 2.67
CA SER A 127 16.73 -0.70 1.37
C SER A 127 16.33 0.78 1.56
N PRO A 128 17.02 1.74 0.93
CA PRO A 128 16.70 3.17 1.03
C PRO A 128 15.30 3.55 0.49
N GLY A 129 14.50 2.60 -0.02
CA GLY A 129 13.15 2.80 -0.53
C GLY A 129 12.00 2.72 0.49
N GLY A 130 12.21 3.13 1.75
CA GLY A 130 11.11 3.27 2.73
C GLY A 130 10.72 2.00 3.50
N CYS A 131 11.48 0.90 3.35
CA CYS A 131 11.30 -0.28 4.21
C CYS A 131 11.68 0.02 5.67
N GLU A 132 12.56 1.01 5.88
CA GLU A 132 13.04 1.45 7.19
C GLU A 132 11.93 1.88 8.14
N THR A 133 11.04 2.77 7.68
CA THR A 133 9.94 3.30 8.49
C THR A 133 9.05 2.17 9.00
N ARG A 134 8.82 1.15 8.16
CA ARG A 134 7.99 0.02 8.53
C ARG A 134 8.70 -0.97 9.46
N LEU A 135 9.99 -1.22 9.24
CA LEU A 135 10.79 -2.01 10.17
C LEU A 135 10.85 -1.35 11.56
N ARG A 136 10.98 -0.02 11.62
CA ARG A 136 10.92 0.76 12.86
C ARG A 136 9.56 0.63 13.55
N GLU A 137 8.48 0.67 12.78
CA GLU A 137 7.13 0.50 13.33
C GLU A 137 6.89 -0.91 13.89
N LEU A 138 7.39 -1.95 13.22
CA LEU A 138 7.35 -3.33 13.76
C LEU A 138 8.09 -3.45 15.09
N HIS A 139 9.28 -2.84 15.21
CA HIS A 139 10.01 -2.80 16.49
C HIS A 139 9.21 -2.05 17.56
N ARG A 140 8.64 -0.88 17.22
CA ARG A 140 7.83 -0.08 18.15
C ARG A 140 6.61 -0.86 18.67
N LEU A 141 5.94 -1.62 17.81
CA LEU A 141 4.76 -2.42 18.16
C LEU A 141 5.13 -3.66 19.02
N ALA A 142 6.35 -4.17 18.91
CA ALA A 142 6.85 -5.29 19.70
C ALA A 142 7.30 -4.91 21.13
N GLY A 143 7.52 -3.61 21.40
CA GLY A 143 7.86 -3.09 22.73
C GLY A 143 8.85 -1.91 22.66
N PRO A 144 9.22 -1.31 23.81
CA PRO A 144 10.23 -0.26 23.84
C PRO A 144 11.61 -0.87 23.63
N ALA A 145 12.06 -0.85 22.38
CA ALA A 145 13.33 -1.41 21.95
C ALA A 145 14.15 -0.36 21.19
N SER A 146 15.45 -0.35 21.45
CA SER A 146 16.43 0.46 20.74
C SER A 146 16.37 0.21 19.22
N LEU A 147 16.67 1.25 18.44
CA LEU A 147 16.69 1.13 16.99
C LEU A 147 17.72 0.07 16.55
N PRO A 148 17.39 -0.82 15.59
CA PRO A 148 18.36 -1.78 15.08
C PRO A 148 19.56 -1.04 14.50
N ARG A 149 20.76 -1.60 14.70
CA ARG A 149 22.00 -1.00 14.17
C ARG A 149 21.98 -1.14 12.65
N THR A 150 21.48 -0.12 11.96
CA THR A 150 21.48 -0.06 10.49
C THR A 150 22.91 0.12 10.00
N GLY A 151 23.45 -0.94 9.40
CA GLY A 151 24.70 -0.90 8.64
C GLY A 151 24.39 -0.71 7.16
N CYS A 152 24.96 0.32 6.55
CA CYS A 152 24.91 0.47 5.10
C CYS A 152 25.95 -0.50 4.51
N VAL A 153 25.53 -1.67 4.03
CA VAL A 153 26.42 -2.63 3.38
C VAL A 153 26.25 -2.51 1.88
N THR A 154 27.25 -1.95 1.20
CA THR A 154 27.35 -1.96 -0.25
C THR A 154 27.64 -3.39 -0.72
N TRP A 155 26.73 -3.99 -1.47
CA TRP A 155 26.95 -5.29 -2.12
C TRP A 155 27.99 -5.13 -3.25
N PRO A 156 29.06 -5.95 -3.31
CA PRO A 156 29.92 -5.99 -4.50
C PRO A 156 29.15 -6.62 -5.68
N PRO A 157 29.45 -6.21 -6.93
CA PRO A 157 28.66 -6.56 -8.12
C PRO A 157 28.52 -8.07 -8.38
#